data_AF-A0A950XK47-F1
#
_entry.id   AF-A0A950XK47-F1
#
_cell.length_a   1.000
_cell.length_b   1.000
_cell.length_c   1.000
_cell.angle_alpha   90.00
_cell.angle_beta   90.00
_cell.angle_gamma   90.00
#
_symmetry.space_group_name_H-M   'P 1'
#
loop_
_entity.id
_entity.type
_entity.pdbx_description
1 polymer ?
#
loop_
_entity_poly.entity_id
_entity_poly.type
_entity_poly.pdbx_seq_one_letter_code
_entity_poly.pdbx_strand_id
1 'polypeptide(L)' 'GWAKSIGVDGDNPYRLMDAIAKHFGHPAHLPRAGLPDEIGPVVAFLASRRNSYMTGANVNVDGGSDFT' A
#
# COMPACT_ATOMS: atom_id res chain seq x y z
N GLY A 1 4.35 1.38 -16.18
CA GLY A 1 4.04 2.08 -14.92
C GLY A 1 5.21 2.95 -14.50
N TRP A 2 5.03 3.77 -13.46
CA TRP A 2 6.02 4.72 -12.96
C TRP A 2 7.38 4.07 -12.63
N ALA A 3 7.41 2.94 -11.89
CA ALA A 3 8.65 2.24 -11.54
C ALA A 3 9.52 1.89 -12.77
N LYS A 4 8.89 1.35 -13.83
CA LYS A 4 9.57 1.05 -15.10
C LYS A 4 10.15 2.30 -15.78
N SER A 5 9.49 3.46 -15.66
CA SER A 5 9.99 4.72 -16.27
C SER A 5 11.25 5.27 -15.59
N ILE A 6 11.54 4.86 -14.35
CA ILE A 6 12.75 5.24 -13.61
C ILE A 6 13.77 4.09 -13.49
N GLY A 7 13.57 3.00 -14.24
CA GLY A 7 14.49 1.85 -14.25
C GLY A 7 14.42 0.96 -13.01
N VAL A 8 13.32 1.00 -12.25
CA VAL A 8 13.10 0.17 -11.07
C VAL A 8 12.21 -1.03 -11.43
N ASP A 9 12.60 -2.21 -10.95
CA ASP A 9 11.76 -3.41 -11.00
C ASP A 9 10.55 -3.23 -10.07
N GLY A 10 9.36 -3.12 -10.67
CA GLY A 10 8.11 -2.94 -9.94
C GLY A 10 7.54 -4.21 -9.33
N ASP A 11 8.04 -5.39 -9.73
CA ASP A 11 7.55 -6.67 -9.24
C ASP A 11 8.29 -7.10 -7.95
N ASN A 12 9.42 -6.47 -7.64
CA ASN A 12 10.12 -6.63 -6.37
C ASN A 12 9.64 -5.56 -5.36
N PRO A 13 8.84 -5.92 -4.35
CA PRO A 13 8.22 -4.94 -3.45
C PRO A 13 9.23 -4.20 -2.58
N TYR A 14 10.40 -4.78 -2.31
CA TYR A 14 11.46 -4.11 -1.54
C TYR A 14 12.13 -3.01 -2.39
N ARG A 15 12.49 -3.35 -3.64
CA ARG A 15 13.07 -2.38 -4.58
C ARG A 15 12.11 -1.25 -4.93
N LEU A 16 10.83 -1.58 -5.02
CA LEU A 16 9.79 -0.59 -5.25
C LEU A 16 9.69 0.38 -4.05
N MET A 17 9.79 -0.08 -2.79
CA MET A 17 9.79 0.83 -1.65
C MET A 17 11.03 1.67 -1.51
N ASP A 18 12.21 1.13 -1.82
CA ASP A 18 13.43 1.95 -1.85
C ASP A 18 13.26 3.12 -2.82
N ALA A 19 12.65 2.86 -3.98
CA ALA A 19 12.33 3.90 -4.95
C ALA A 19 11.25 4.87 -4.44
N ILE A 20 10.18 4.38 -3.80
CA ILE A 20 9.13 5.23 -3.23
C ILE A 20 9.70 6.14 -2.14
N ALA A 21 10.49 5.60 -1.21
CA ALA A 21 11.15 6.36 -0.16
C ALA A 21 12.08 7.43 -0.76
N LYS A 22 12.88 7.07 -1.76
CA LYS A 22 13.80 7.99 -2.44
C LYS A 22 13.09 9.12 -3.20
N HIS A 23 12.00 8.82 -3.90
CA HIS A 23 11.37 9.76 -4.82
C HIS A 23 10.19 10.54 -4.23
N PHE A 24 9.55 10.00 -3.18
CA PHE A 24 8.37 10.62 -2.56
C PHE A 24 8.54 10.88 -1.06
N GLY A 25 9.54 10.32 -0.37
CA GLY A 25 9.74 10.56 1.06
C GLY A 25 8.72 9.86 1.97
N HIS A 26 8.05 8.82 1.49
CA HIS A 26 7.04 8.05 2.23
C HIS A 26 7.51 6.61 2.46
N PRO A 27 8.44 6.35 3.40
CA PRO A 27 8.82 4.99 3.75
C PRO A 27 7.69 4.31 4.54
N ALA A 28 7.43 3.04 4.25
CA ALA A 28 6.55 2.22 5.09
C ALA A 28 7.37 1.60 6.24
N HIS A 29 6.75 1.45 7.42
CA HIS A 29 7.35 0.70 8.53
C HIS A 29 7.57 -0.78 8.18
N LEU A 30 6.68 -1.36 7.37
CA LEU A 30 7.00 -2.56 6.63
C LEU A 30 7.95 -2.16 5.49
N PRO A 31 9.19 -2.69 5.42
CA PRO A 31 10.21 -2.22 4.49
C PRO A 31 9.99 -2.69 3.04
N ARG A 32 8.73 -2.81 2.60
CA ARG A 32 8.32 -3.31 1.28
C ARG A 32 6.94 -2.79 0.87
N ALA A 33 6.68 -2.80 -0.43
CA ALA A 33 5.45 -2.26 -0.98
C ALA A 33 4.32 -3.23 -0.68
N GLY A 34 3.11 -2.69 -0.49
CA GLY A 34 1.91 -3.50 -0.35
C GLY A 34 1.61 -4.23 -1.65
N LEU A 35 1.23 -5.50 -1.54
CA LEU A 35 0.83 -6.31 -2.69
C LEU A 35 -0.69 -6.26 -2.89
N PRO A 36 -1.20 -6.42 -4.12
CA PRO A 36 -2.64 -6.47 -4.38
C PRO A 36 -3.37 -7.51 -3.52
N ASP A 37 -2.74 -8.66 -3.26
CA ASP A 37 -3.30 -9.74 -2.43
C ASP A 37 -3.42 -9.38 -0.94
N GLU A 38 -2.79 -8.29 -0.50
CA GLU A 38 -2.89 -7.78 0.86
C GLU A 38 -3.91 -6.64 0.98
N ILE A 39 -4.02 -5.80 -0.06
CA ILE A 39 -5.00 -4.71 -0.12
C ILE A 39 -6.41 -5.23 -0.44
N GLY A 40 -6.50 -6.17 -1.38
CA GLY A 40 -7.75 -6.75 -1.88
C GLY A 40 -8.67 -7.32 -0.80
N PRO A 41 -8.16 -8.14 0.15
CA PRO A 41 -8.97 -8.66 1.25
C PRO A 41 -9.60 -7.59 2.13
N VAL A 42 -8.91 -6.46 2.39
CA VAL A 42 -9.49 -5.35 3.17
C VAL A 42 -10.62 -4.67 2.40
N VAL A 43 -10.43 -4.43 1.10
CA VAL A 43 -11.50 -3.92 0.22
C VAL A 43 -12.70 -4.86 0.20
N ALA A 44 -12.46 -6.17 0.07
CA ALA A 44 -13.51 -7.18 0.09
C ALA A 44 -14.26 -7.20 1.43
N PHE A 45 -13.56 -7.05 2.56
CA PHE A 45 -14.17 -6.90 3.87
C PHE A 45 -15.08 -5.67 3.93
N LEU A 46 -14.58 -4.50 3.52
CA LEU A 46 -15.30 -3.23 3.55
C LEU A 46 -16.57 -3.26 2.69
N ALA A 47 -16.54 -3.95 1.55
CA ALA A 47 -17.69 -4.13 0.66
C ALA A 47 -18.66 -5.24 1.10
N SER A 48 -18.25 -6.09 2.06
CA SER A 48 -19.06 -7.23 2.48
C SER A 48 -20.12 -6.85 3.52
N ARG A 49 -21.12 -7.72 3.68
CA ARG A 49 -22.12 -7.61 4.77
C ARG A 49 -21.50 -7.67 6.17
N ARG A 50 -20.25 -8.13 6.31
CA ARG A 50 -19.54 -8.14 7.62
C ARG A 50 -19.20 -6.73 8.07
N ASN A 51 -18.98 -5.81 7.14
CA ASN A 51 -18.86 -4.39 7.43
C ASN A 51 -20.25 -3.72 7.42
N SER A 52 -21.07 -4.01 8.44
CA SER A 52 -22.47 -3.56 8.48
C SER A 52 -22.68 -2.18 9.11
N TYR A 53 -21.67 -1.63 9.78
CA TYR A 53 -21.82 -0.43 10.59
C TYR A 53 -20.64 0.54 10.55
N MET A 54 -19.60 0.27 9.75
CA MET A 54 -18.54 1.25 9.49
C MET A 54 -18.88 2.03 8.22
N THR A 55 -18.91 3.36 8.34
CA THR A 55 -19.09 4.30 7.23
C THR A 55 -18.36 5.60 7.55
N GLY A 56 -18.02 6.38 6.52
CA GLY A 56 -17.36 7.69 6.68
C GLY A 56 -15.91 7.64 7.20
N ALA A 57 -15.29 6.46 7.27
CA ALA A 57 -13.92 6.28 7.74
C ALA A 57 -12.95 6.02 6.58
N ASN A 58 -11.74 6.56 6.69
CA ASN A 58 -10.60 6.16 5.88
C ASN A 58 -9.89 4.98 6.57
N VAL A 59 -9.59 3.93 5.83
CA VAL A 59 -8.89 2.74 6.34
C VAL A 59 -7.54 2.64 5.67
N ASN A 60 -6.47 2.91 6.43
CA ASN A 60 -5.10 2.82 5.94
C ASN A 60 -4.69 1.35 5.77
N VAL A 61 -4.18 1.02 4.58
CA VAL A 61 -3.60 -0.29 4.25
C VAL A 61 -2.31 -0.05 3.48
N ASP A 62 -1.29 0.41 4.19
CA ASP A 62 -0.14 1.08 3.58
C ASP A 62 1.21 0.59 4.13
N GLY A 63 1.19 -0.46 4.97
CA GLY A 63 2.38 -0.97 5.64
C GLY A 63 2.97 -0.01 6.68
N GLY A 64 2.20 0.97 7.16
CA GLY A 64 2.65 1.91 8.16
C GLY A 64 3.38 3.13 7.59
N SER A 65 3.05 3.57 6.38
CA SER A 65 3.69 4.72 5.72
C SER A 65 3.16 6.08 6.17
N ASP A 66 1.91 6.12 6.65
CA ASP A 66 1.24 7.33 7.10
C ASP A 66 0.47 7.07 8.41
N PHE A 67 1.18 7.22 9.53
CA PHE A 67 0.62 7.28 10.87
C PHE A 67 1.45 8.29 11.69
N THR A 68 0.93 9.51 11.86
CA THR A 68 1.42 10.49 12.84
C THR A 68 0.57 10.47 14.11
#